data_AF-R4UWT9-F1
#
_entry.id   AF-R4UWT9-F1
#
_cell.length_a   1.000
_cell.length_b   1.000
_cell.length_c   1.000
_cell.angle_alpha   90.00
_cell.angle_beta   90.00
_cell.angle_gamma   90.00
#
_symmetry.space_group_name_H-M   'P 1'
#
loop_
_entity.id
_entity.type
_entity.pdbx_description
1 polymer ?
#
loop_
_entity_poly.entity_id
_entity_poly.type
_entity_poly.pdbx_seq_one_letter_code
_entity_poly.pdbx_strand_id
1 'polypeptide(L)'
;MGNPLKESLLSSTQEWIGNHIQGNMSSFFIQGAVIGPRSCGKSMYLRSLFKTLITTIEYSNAYKRFFFVPIDFKTISSFSPEEFYQFFSKKVLSALFAQRPDLDQFSTKIYSVFETLLTDSNPRQLPKNGTTDYIRRHLKQLRHVLSQLHTSYHENTRFLKVLFQLPNFVANAFGFLNVFLIYDHVDSLPPLFQNCIYYKLKASQFLFAVEQFNSLPDFVELVSIYDICQSKFPDQELLINLENGNKISLSSKYCGGYSSFVYQFDQIVLQLSEKEKMSKTKRHQKSVLAANSKVENLLREIFPSKKP
;
A
#
# COMPACT_ATOMS: atom_id res chain seq x y z
N MET A 1 -2.20 -23.57 -16.29
CA MET A 1 -3.23 -22.52 -16.48
C MET A 1 -2.87 -21.33 -15.61
N GLY A 2 -2.82 -20.12 -16.18
CA GLY A 2 -2.58 -18.89 -15.42
C GLY A 2 -3.64 -18.67 -14.33
N ASN A 3 -3.31 -17.86 -13.32
CA ASN A 3 -4.30 -17.40 -12.36
C ASN A 3 -5.05 -16.22 -13.03
N PRO A 4 -6.30 -16.36 -13.51
CA PRO A 4 -6.96 -15.29 -14.27
C PRO A 4 -7.19 -14.02 -13.47
N LEU A 5 -7.21 -14.09 -12.14
CA LEU A 5 -7.19 -12.89 -11.30
C LEU A 5 -5.96 -12.04 -11.58
N LYS A 6 -4.80 -12.68 -11.77
CA LYS A 6 -3.56 -12.00 -12.10
C LYS A 6 -3.64 -11.33 -13.47
N GLU A 7 -4.30 -11.96 -14.45
CA GLU A 7 -4.47 -11.44 -15.80
C GLU A 7 -5.42 -10.23 -15.81
N SER A 8 -6.57 -10.33 -15.15
CA SER A 8 -7.53 -9.22 -15.03
C SER A 8 -6.93 -8.02 -14.29
N LEU A 9 -6.25 -8.25 -13.16
CA LEU A 9 -5.56 -7.19 -12.41
C LEU A 9 -4.48 -6.54 -13.29
N LEU A 10 -3.68 -7.34 -14.01
CA LEU A 10 -2.63 -6.81 -14.87
C LEU A 10 -3.21 -5.97 -16.01
N SER A 11 -4.22 -6.47 -16.71
CA SER A 11 -4.88 -5.76 -17.81
C SER A 11 -5.44 -4.41 -17.34
N SER A 12 -6.18 -4.40 -16.23
CA SER A 12 -6.72 -3.16 -15.65
C SER A 12 -5.61 -2.17 -15.26
N THR A 13 -4.52 -2.65 -14.63
CA THR A 13 -3.41 -1.77 -14.27
C THR A 13 -2.66 -1.21 -15.48
N GLN A 14 -2.52 -2.00 -16.56
CA GLN A 14 -1.88 -1.58 -17.80
C GLN A 14 -2.72 -0.54 -18.53
N GLU A 15 -4.04 -0.72 -18.59
CA GLU A 15 -4.95 0.25 -19.18
C GLU A 15 -4.90 1.58 -18.42
N TRP A 16 -5.02 1.54 -17.09
CA TRP A 16 -4.98 2.76 -16.28
C TRP A 16 -3.65 3.50 -16.41
N ILE A 17 -2.52 2.78 -16.34
CA ILE A 17 -1.19 3.38 -16.54
C ILE A 17 -1.04 3.91 -17.97
N GLY A 18 -1.54 3.19 -18.97
CA GLY A 18 -1.50 3.58 -20.37
C GLY A 18 -2.19 4.93 -20.61
N ASN A 19 -3.33 5.16 -19.95
CA ASN A 19 -4.06 6.44 -20.01
C ASN A 19 -3.27 7.62 -19.39
N HIS A 20 -2.42 7.36 -18.39
CA HIS A 20 -1.59 8.37 -17.73
C HIS A 20 -0.24 8.62 -18.40
N ILE A 21 0.18 7.69 -19.25
CA ILE A 21 1.46 7.72 -19.96
C ILE A 21 1.30 8.25 -21.40
N GLN A 22 0.10 8.69 -21.80
CA GLN A 22 -0.11 9.26 -23.14
C GLN A 22 0.68 10.57 -23.32
N GLY A 23 1.93 10.47 -23.79
CA GLY A 23 2.84 11.61 -24.01
C GLY A 23 4.32 11.28 -23.77
N ASN A 24 5.18 12.30 -23.81
CA ASN A 24 6.58 12.16 -23.39
C ASN A 24 6.64 11.88 -21.87
N MET A 25 7.37 10.83 -21.48
CA MET A 25 7.69 10.44 -20.09
C MET A 25 8.24 11.58 -19.20
N SER A 26 8.60 12.72 -19.79
CA SER A 26 9.11 13.90 -19.10
C SER A 26 8.11 14.59 -18.17
N SER A 27 6.79 14.44 -18.40
CA SER A 27 5.74 15.07 -17.58
C SER A 27 4.89 14.05 -16.81
N PHE A 28 5.50 12.92 -16.45
CA PHE A 28 4.80 11.87 -15.70
C PHE A 28 4.45 12.35 -14.28
N PHE A 29 3.14 12.50 -14.02
CA PHE A 29 2.61 12.95 -12.74
C PHE A 29 1.33 12.17 -12.41
N ILE A 30 1.39 11.37 -11.35
CA ILE A 30 0.27 10.53 -10.92
C ILE A 30 -0.19 10.92 -9.51
N GLN A 31 -1.51 11.03 -9.36
CA GLN A 31 -2.19 11.30 -8.09
C GLN A 31 -3.45 10.43 -8.00
N GLY A 32 -3.27 9.15 -7.68
CA GLY A 32 -4.34 8.15 -7.72
C GLY A 32 -4.71 7.57 -6.36
N ALA A 33 -5.98 7.21 -6.19
CA ALA A 33 -6.52 6.48 -5.04
C ALA A 33 -7.25 5.21 -5.46
N VAL A 34 -6.77 4.07 -5.00
CA VAL A 34 -7.43 2.77 -5.13
C VAL A 34 -8.50 2.64 -4.06
N ILE A 35 -9.77 2.61 -4.46
CA ILE A 35 -10.92 2.59 -3.55
C ILE A 35 -11.66 1.25 -3.59
N GLY A 36 -12.22 0.86 -2.46
CA GLY A 36 -13.06 -0.34 -2.34
C GLY A 36 -13.22 -0.84 -0.89
N PRO A 37 -14.13 -1.79 -0.63
CA PRO A 37 -14.43 -2.31 0.70
C PRO A 37 -13.24 -2.92 1.47
N ARG A 38 -13.45 -3.27 2.74
CA ARG A 38 -12.49 -4.07 3.51
C ARG A 38 -12.17 -5.38 2.82
N SER A 39 -10.91 -5.80 2.89
CA SER A 39 -10.45 -7.12 2.41
C SER A 39 -10.72 -7.43 0.91
N CYS A 40 -11.11 -6.45 0.09
CA CYS A 40 -11.53 -6.70 -1.29
C CYS A 40 -10.37 -6.87 -2.30
N GLY A 41 -9.12 -6.64 -1.87
CA GLY A 41 -7.93 -6.82 -2.71
C GLY A 41 -7.19 -5.54 -3.08
N LYS A 42 -7.54 -4.38 -2.49
CA LYS A 42 -6.88 -3.09 -2.77
C LYS A 42 -5.36 -3.15 -2.71
N SER A 43 -4.78 -3.72 -1.65
CA SER A 43 -3.33 -3.86 -1.50
C SER A 43 -2.69 -4.69 -2.62
N MET A 44 -3.40 -5.72 -3.11
CA MET A 44 -2.94 -6.55 -4.23
C MET A 44 -3.02 -5.78 -5.56
N TYR A 45 -4.09 -5.02 -5.77
CA TYR A 45 -4.23 -4.13 -6.92
C TYR A 45 -3.16 -3.03 -6.91
N LEU A 46 -2.99 -2.32 -5.79
CA LEU A 46 -1.98 -1.29 -5.58
C LEU A 46 -0.56 -1.82 -5.84
N ARG A 47 -0.26 -3.04 -5.36
CA ARG A 47 1.02 -3.71 -5.65
C ARG A 47 1.19 -4.01 -7.15
N SER A 48 0.14 -4.47 -7.81
CA SER A 48 0.16 -4.75 -9.25
C SER A 48 0.37 -3.46 -10.04
N LEU A 49 -0.36 -2.40 -9.69
CA LEU A 49 -0.23 -1.08 -10.26
C LEU A 49 1.18 -0.53 -10.11
N PHE A 50 1.73 -0.58 -8.89
CA PHE A 50 3.09 -0.14 -8.60
C PHE A 50 4.14 -0.92 -9.38
N LYS A 51 3.97 -2.25 -9.52
CA LYS A 51 4.89 -3.08 -10.30
C LYS A 51 4.87 -2.71 -11.79
N THR A 52 3.68 -2.58 -12.37
CA THR A 52 3.52 -2.18 -13.77
C THR A 52 4.09 -0.78 -14.00
N LEU A 53 3.91 0.12 -13.04
CA LEU A 53 4.47 1.45 -13.05
C LEU A 53 6.01 1.45 -13.07
N ILE A 54 6.65 0.77 -12.11
CA ILE A 54 8.11 0.66 -12.07
C ILE A 54 8.63 0.07 -13.38
N THR A 55 8.01 -1.00 -13.86
CA THR A 55 8.40 -1.66 -15.11
C THR A 55 8.38 -0.67 -16.27
N THR A 56 7.35 0.18 -16.34
CA THR A 56 7.23 1.19 -17.40
C THR A 56 8.27 2.32 -17.27
N ILE A 57 8.54 2.77 -16.04
CA ILE A 57 9.58 3.78 -15.75
C ILE A 57 11.00 3.22 -16.01
N GLU A 58 11.20 1.92 -15.79
CA GLU A 58 12.45 1.22 -16.08
C GLU A 58 12.71 1.14 -17.59
N TYR A 59 11.69 0.80 -18.39
CA TYR A 59 11.78 0.81 -19.85
C TYR A 59 12.15 2.19 -20.42
N SER A 60 11.74 3.28 -19.78
CA SER A 60 12.13 4.64 -20.18
C SER A 60 13.47 5.11 -19.58
N ASN A 61 14.16 4.26 -18.82
CA ASN A 61 15.39 4.56 -18.09
C ASN A 61 15.28 5.76 -17.13
N ALA A 62 14.05 6.11 -16.72
CA ALA A 62 13.77 7.26 -15.87
C ALA A 62 13.81 6.90 -14.37
N TYR A 63 13.88 5.61 -14.03
CA TYR A 63 13.73 5.12 -12.65
C TYR A 63 14.73 5.72 -11.66
N LYS A 64 15.96 6.03 -12.09
CA LYS A 64 16.99 6.67 -11.25
C LYS A 64 16.60 8.08 -10.77
N ARG A 65 15.63 8.71 -11.44
CA ARG A 65 15.12 10.06 -11.10
C ARG A 65 14.04 10.01 -10.03
N PHE A 66 13.45 8.84 -9.75
CA PHE A 66 12.35 8.67 -8.81
C PHE A 66 12.85 8.09 -7.49
N PHE A 67 12.33 8.65 -6.40
CA PHE A 67 12.44 8.09 -5.07
C PHE A 67 11.08 7.49 -4.68
N PHE A 68 10.98 6.17 -4.79
CA PHE A 68 9.78 5.43 -4.44
C PHE A 68 9.74 5.14 -2.94
N VAL A 69 8.67 5.52 -2.25
CA VAL A 69 8.53 5.31 -0.80
C VAL A 69 7.24 4.55 -0.50
N PRO A 70 7.30 3.21 -0.39
CA PRO A 70 6.16 2.41 0.03
C PRO A 70 6.00 2.41 1.55
N ILE A 71 4.79 2.71 2.03
CA ILE A 71 4.42 2.73 3.44
C ILE A 71 3.10 1.99 3.62
N ASP A 72 3.09 0.99 4.48
CA ASP A 72 1.90 0.27 4.92
C ASP A 72 1.56 0.67 6.36
N PHE A 73 0.52 1.49 6.52
CA PHE A 73 0.12 2.04 7.81
C PHE A 73 -0.57 1.01 8.71
N LYS A 74 -0.87 -0.20 8.23
CA LYS A 74 -1.33 -1.30 9.09
C LYS A 74 -0.24 -1.81 10.04
N THR A 75 1.02 -1.53 9.73
CA THR A 75 2.18 -2.02 10.50
C THR A 75 2.57 -1.12 11.67
N ILE A 76 1.89 0.01 11.88
CA ILE A 76 2.13 0.90 13.02
C ILE A 76 1.27 0.47 14.22
N SER A 77 1.89 0.42 15.41
CA SER A 77 1.20 0.01 16.65
C SER A 77 0.64 1.18 17.46
N SER A 78 1.18 2.40 17.26
CA SER A 78 0.82 3.57 18.06
C SER A 78 0.97 4.85 17.24
N PHE A 79 0.23 5.89 17.66
CA PHE A 79 0.15 7.18 16.99
C PHE A 79 0.67 8.33 17.85
N SER A 80 1.53 8.03 18.84
CA SER A 80 2.35 9.08 19.46
C SER A 80 3.24 9.74 18.39
N PRO A 81 3.51 11.05 18.47
CA PRO A 81 4.39 11.72 17.51
C PRO A 81 5.76 11.03 17.36
N GLU A 82 6.31 10.52 18.45
CA GLU A 82 7.63 9.89 18.52
C GLU A 82 7.62 8.51 17.85
N GLU A 83 6.65 7.65 18.17
CA GLU A 83 6.56 6.33 17.54
C GLU A 83 6.18 6.45 16.06
N PHE A 84 5.33 7.42 15.71
CA PHE A 84 5.01 7.71 14.31
C PHE A 84 6.25 8.20 13.55
N TYR A 85 7.07 9.06 14.16
CA TYR A 85 8.35 9.46 13.60
C TYR A 85 9.30 8.28 13.38
N GLN A 86 9.48 7.40 14.37
CA GLN A 86 10.34 6.23 14.24
C GLN A 86 9.86 5.31 13.12
N PHE A 87 8.56 5.04 13.09
CA PHE A 87 7.93 4.28 12.03
C PHE A 87 8.18 4.89 10.65
N PHE A 88 7.81 6.16 10.48
CA PHE A 88 7.82 6.84 9.18
C PHE A 88 9.24 7.04 8.65
N SER A 89 10.16 7.52 9.50
CA SER A 89 11.57 7.71 9.13
C SER A 89 12.25 6.39 8.76
N LYS A 90 11.98 5.31 9.51
CA LYS A 90 12.49 3.97 9.18
C LYS A 90 12.04 3.51 7.80
N LYS A 91 10.76 3.69 7.45
CA LYS A 91 10.24 3.35 6.10
C LYS A 91 10.91 4.17 5.00
N VAL A 92 11.08 5.48 5.21
CA VAL A 92 11.80 6.36 4.26
C VAL A 92 13.26 5.94 4.08
N LEU A 93 13.98 5.66 5.17
CA LEU A 93 15.37 5.19 5.10
C LEU A 93 15.49 3.81 4.46
N SER A 94 14.56 2.89 4.75
CA SER A 94 14.53 1.57 4.10
C SER A 94 14.36 1.72 2.59
N ALA A 95 13.49 2.63 2.15
CA ALA A 95 13.32 2.96 0.74
C ALA A 95 14.59 3.56 0.12
N LEU A 96 15.31 4.42 0.86
CA LEU A 96 16.58 5.00 0.42
C LEU A 96 17.62 3.91 0.17
N PHE A 97 17.88 3.04 1.15
CA PHE A 97 18.92 2.01 1.01
C PHE A 97 18.59 0.97 -0.06
N ALA A 98 17.31 0.66 -0.27
CA ALA A 98 16.88 -0.20 -1.37
C ALA A 98 17.19 0.41 -2.76
N GLN A 99 17.14 1.73 -2.90
CA GLN A 99 17.37 2.44 -4.17
C GLN A 99 18.81 2.96 -4.32
N ARG A 100 19.57 3.04 -3.23
CA ARG A 100 20.97 3.51 -3.18
C ARG A 100 21.86 2.49 -2.43
N PRO A 101 22.17 1.34 -3.04
CA PRO A 101 23.02 0.33 -2.44
C PRO A 101 24.43 0.84 -2.08
N ASP A 102 24.91 1.90 -2.74
CA ASP A 102 26.19 2.57 -2.44
C ASP A 102 26.25 3.18 -1.03
N LEU A 103 25.10 3.39 -0.40
CA LEU A 103 24.99 3.93 0.96
C LEU A 103 24.94 2.85 2.04
N ASP A 104 24.90 1.56 1.69
CA ASP A 104 24.65 0.47 2.64
C ASP A 104 25.68 0.43 3.77
N GLN A 105 26.95 0.72 3.47
CA GLN A 105 28.03 0.83 4.48
C GLN A 105 27.80 1.91 5.55
N PHE A 106 26.89 2.86 5.31
CA PHE A 106 26.53 3.92 6.26
C PHE A 106 25.17 3.68 6.92
N SER A 107 24.44 2.64 6.53
CA SER A 107 23.04 2.42 6.92
C SER A 107 22.86 2.41 8.44
N THR A 108 23.64 1.61 9.17
CA THR A 108 23.58 1.51 10.63
C THR A 108 23.79 2.87 11.32
N LYS A 109 24.74 3.67 10.83
CA LYS A 109 25.02 5.00 11.41
C LYS A 109 23.89 5.97 11.12
N ILE A 110 23.35 5.97 9.90
CA ILE A 110 22.24 6.83 9.51
C ILE A 110 20.98 6.47 10.31
N TYR A 111 20.64 5.17 10.41
CA TYR A 111 19.53 4.71 11.24
C TYR A 111 19.68 5.16 12.69
N SER A 112 20.85 4.93 13.30
CA SER A 112 21.08 5.33 14.68
C SER A 112 20.93 6.83 14.90
N VAL A 113 21.29 7.68 13.94
CA VAL A 113 21.10 9.14 14.05
C VAL A 113 19.62 9.52 14.00
N PHE A 114 18.83 8.87 13.15
CA PHE A 114 17.38 9.09 13.12
C PHE A 114 16.71 8.57 14.40
N GLU A 115 17.11 7.40 14.89
CA GLU A 115 16.55 6.78 16.09
C GLU A 115 16.71 7.67 17.33
N THR A 116 17.89 8.25 17.54
CA THR A 116 18.14 9.10 18.73
C THR A 116 17.82 10.57 18.53
N LEU A 117 17.30 10.96 17.35
CA LEU A 117 17.09 12.36 17.00
C LEU A 117 16.19 13.09 18.01
N LEU A 118 15.05 12.50 18.38
CA LEU A 118 14.08 13.18 19.24
C LEU A 118 14.46 13.16 20.73
N THR A 119 15.35 12.25 21.13
CA THR A 119 15.72 12.02 22.54
C THR A 119 16.99 12.75 22.94
N ASP A 120 17.95 12.90 22.01
CA ASP A 120 19.25 13.47 22.31
C ASP A 120 19.20 15.01 22.20
N SER A 121 19.67 15.70 23.24
CA SER A 121 19.93 17.15 23.19
C SER A 121 21.05 17.48 22.20
N ASN A 122 21.98 16.56 22.00
CA ASN A 122 23.09 16.63 21.04
C ASN A 122 23.03 15.46 20.07
N PRO A 123 22.26 15.54 18.97
CA PRO A 123 22.07 14.43 18.06
C PRO A 123 23.41 13.94 17.49
N ARG A 124 23.54 12.61 17.40
CA ARG A 124 24.74 11.95 16.85
C ARG A 124 25.08 12.53 15.49
N GLN A 125 26.37 12.76 15.25
CA GLN A 125 26.82 13.31 13.97
C GLN A 125 26.93 12.22 12.91
N LEU A 126 26.42 12.50 11.71
CA LEU A 126 26.65 11.67 10.53
C LEU A 126 28.16 11.49 10.25
N PRO A 127 28.60 10.34 9.71
CA PRO A 127 30.02 10.04 9.50
C PRO A 127 30.72 11.10 8.64
N LYS A 128 31.92 11.55 9.09
CA LYS A 128 32.77 12.52 8.37
C LYS A 128 33.93 11.86 7.63
N ASN A 129 34.46 10.75 8.16
CA ASN A 129 35.71 10.14 7.71
C ASN A 129 35.45 8.96 6.76
N GLY A 130 36.34 8.74 5.78
CA GLY A 130 36.28 7.58 4.87
C GLY A 130 35.20 7.64 3.78
N THR A 131 34.43 8.73 3.71
CA THR A 131 33.46 8.97 2.62
C THR A 131 34.14 9.63 1.44
N THR A 132 33.82 9.18 0.23
CA THR A 132 34.12 9.92 -1.00
C THR A 132 33.48 11.31 -0.94
N ASP A 133 34.07 12.30 -1.62
CA ASP A 133 33.57 13.68 -1.61
C ASP A 133 32.11 13.78 -2.09
N TYR A 134 31.73 12.89 -3.01
CA TYR A 134 30.36 12.73 -3.50
C TYR A 134 29.36 12.42 -2.37
N ILE A 135 29.60 11.37 -1.58
CA ILE A 135 28.70 10.97 -0.48
C ILE A 135 28.68 12.03 0.62
N ARG A 136 29.83 12.67 0.88
CA ARG A 136 29.94 13.72 1.90
C ARG A 136 28.99 14.89 1.64
N ARG A 137 28.77 15.27 0.39
CA ARG A 137 27.80 16.32 0.01
C ARG A 137 26.37 15.92 0.38
N HIS A 138 25.96 14.71 0.06
CA HIS A 138 24.62 14.20 0.37
C HIS A 138 24.39 14.10 1.89
N LEU A 139 25.38 13.60 2.65
CA LEU A 139 25.29 13.55 4.11
C LEU A 139 25.23 14.95 4.75
N LYS A 140 25.90 15.96 4.17
CA LYS A 140 25.79 17.35 4.63
C LYS A 140 24.36 17.88 4.45
N GLN A 141 23.71 17.59 3.32
CA GLN A 141 22.31 17.96 3.10
C GLN A 141 21.39 17.23 4.08
N LEU A 142 21.61 15.93 4.31
CA LEU A 142 20.85 15.16 5.29
C LEU A 142 20.97 15.72 6.73
N ARG A 143 22.14 16.25 7.13
CA ARG A 143 22.27 16.96 8.43
C ARG A 143 21.33 18.15 8.55
N HIS A 144 21.12 18.91 7.47
CA HIS A 144 20.21 20.04 7.50
C HIS A 144 18.76 19.58 7.72
N VAL A 145 18.37 18.47 7.08
CA VAL A 145 17.05 17.84 7.27
C VAL A 145 16.85 17.41 8.72
N LEU A 146 17.85 16.74 9.31
CA LEU A 146 17.81 16.30 10.70
C LEU A 146 17.66 17.48 11.68
N SER A 147 18.39 18.57 11.43
CA SER A 147 18.27 19.80 12.22
C SER A 147 16.87 20.39 12.14
N GLN A 148 16.27 20.47 10.95
CA GLN A 148 14.91 20.99 10.78
C GLN A 148 13.88 20.12 11.51
N LEU A 149 13.99 18.80 11.42
CA LEU A 149 13.12 17.87 12.15
C LEU A 149 13.23 18.06 13.66
N HIS A 150 14.46 18.10 14.19
CA HIS A 150 14.73 18.29 15.61
C HIS A 150 14.12 19.59 16.13
N THR A 151 14.41 20.71 15.47
CA THR A 151 13.85 22.02 15.83
C THR A 151 12.33 22.00 15.78
N SER A 152 11.73 21.44 14.72
CA SER A 152 10.27 21.40 14.57
C SER A 152 9.54 20.55 15.61
N TYR A 153 10.22 19.55 16.16
CA TYR A 153 9.71 18.70 17.25
C TYR A 153 9.65 19.48 18.56
N HIS A 154 10.75 20.12 18.95
CA HIS A 154 10.82 20.89 20.20
C HIS A 154 9.97 22.16 20.19
N GLU A 155 9.71 22.75 19.01
CA GLU A 155 8.81 23.89 18.85
C GLU A 155 7.31 23.52 18.81
N ASN A 156 6.97 22.22 18.76
CA ASN A 156 5.64 21.61 18.88
C ASN A 156 4.49 22.19 18.00
N THR A 157 4.78 22.99 16.98
CA THR A 157 3.71 23.60 16.14
C THR A 157 3.63 23.00 14.74
N ARG A 158 4.69 22.31 14.27
CA ARG A 158 4.81 21.90 12.87
C ARG A 158 5.45 20.53 12.64
N PHE A 159 5.77 19.78 13.69
CA PHE A 159 6.53 18.53 13.58
C PHE A 159 5.96 17.56 12.56
N LEU A 160 4.67 17.20 12.65
CA LEU A 160 4.04 16.27 11.71
C LEU A 160 4.10 16.77 10.26
N LYS A 161 3.91 18.08 10.03
CA LYS A 161 4.00 18.66 8.68
C LYS A 161 5.40 18.52 8.10
N VAL A 162 6.44 18.76 8.92
CA VAL A 162 7.85 18.57 8.52
C VAL A 162 8.16 17.09 8.32
N LEU A 163 7.63 16.21 9.17
CA LEU A 163 7.79 14.76 9.06
C LEU A 163 7.23 14.22 7.74
N PHE A 164 6.03 14.65 7.31
CA PHE A 164 5.48 14.26 6.01
C PHE A 164 6.25 14.84 4.82
N GLN A 165 7.15 15.82 5.03
CA GLN A 165 8.08 16.29 4.01
C GLN A 165 9.36 15.47 3.93
N LEU A 166 9.64 14.60 4.91
CA LEU A 166 10.87 13.80 4.98
C LEU A 166 11.21 13.04 3.69
N PRO A 167 10.26 12.41 2.96
CA PRO A 167 10.56 11.77 1.68
C PRO A 167 11.17 12.73 0.66
N ASN A 168 10.68 13.97 0.59
CA ASN A 168 11.18 15.00 -0.32
C ASN A 168 12.54 15.51 0.10
N PHE A 169 12.74 15.70 1.41
CA PHE A 169 14.02 16.11 1.95
C PHE A 169 15.11 15.06 1.69
N VAL A 170 14.80 13.78 1.92
CA VAL A 170 15.72 12.67 1.62
C VAL A 170 15.96 12.56 0.11
N ALA A 171 14.91 12.62 -0.71
CA ALA A 171 15.04 12.61 -2.16
C ALA A 171 16.02 13.69 -2.66
N ASN A 172 15.78 14.94 -2.27
CA ASN A 172 16.61 16.08 -2.63
C ASN A 172 18.06 15.92 -2.12
N ALA A 173 18.21 15.45 -0.88
CA ALA A 173 19.53 15.23 -0.28
C ALA A 173 20.35 14.17 -1.02
N PHE A 174 19.72 13.23 -1.72
CA PHE A 174 20.39 12.16 -2.46
C PHE A 174 20.26 12.27 -3.98
N GLY A 175 19.80 13.42 -4.49
CA GLY A 175 19.79 13.73 -5.92
C GLY A 175 18.67 13.08 -6.73
N PHE A 176 17.62 12.59 -6.07
CA PHE A 176 16.39 12.19 -6.76
C PHE A 176 15.62 13.46 -7.17
N LEU A 177 14.93 13.40 -8.31
CA LEU A 177 14.21 14.54 -8.87
C LEU A 177 12.71 14.50 -8.52
N ASN A 178 12.15 13.30 -8.41
CA ASN A 178 10.74 13.09 -8.13
C ASN A 178 10.59 12.17 -6.92
N VAL A 179 9.58 12.43 -6.09
CA VAL A 179 9.15 11.50 -5.03
C VAL A 179 7.82 10.88 -5.44
N PHE A 180 7.76 9.56 -5.36
CA PHE A 180 6.54 8.81 -5.60
C PHE A 180 6.17 8.04 -4.33
N LEU A 181 5.07 8.44 -3.70
CA LEU A 181 4.59 7.89 -2.45
C LEU A 181 3.60 6.74 -2.72
N ILE A 182 3.77 5.61 -2.06
CA ILE A 182 2.84 4.48 -2.17
C ILE A 182 2.31 4.18 -0.78
N TYR A 183 1.06 4.56 -0.50
CA TYR A 183 0.47 4.41 0.84
C TYR A 183 -0.62 3.34 0.85
N ASP A 184 -0.46 2.35 1.70
CA ASP A 184 -1.49 1.34 1.94
C ASP A 184 -2.11 1.55 3.33
N HIS A 185 -3.40 1.21 3.45
CA HIS A 185 -4.18 1.35 4.68
C HIS A 185 -4.19 2.77 5.28
N VAL A 186 -4.34 3.82 4.46
CA VAL A 186 -4.38 5.22 4.98
C VAL A 186 -5.54 5.42 5.97
N ASP A 187 -6.62 4.69 5.80
CA ASP A 187 -7.79 4.66 6.67
C ASP A 187 -7.50 4.13 8.09
N SER A 188 -6.38 3.44 8.31
CA SER A 188 -5.98 3.00 9.65
C SER A 188 -5.38 4.13 10.50
N LEU A 189 -5.10 5.29 9.90
CA LEU A 189 -4.53 6.44 10.59
C LEU A 189 -5.59 7.26 11.35
N PRO A 190 -5.25 7.92 12.47
CA PRO A 190 -6.13 8.89 13.07
C PRO A 190 -6.37 10.11 12.15
N PRO A 191 -7.51 10.80 12.27
CA PRO A 191 -7.87 11.92 11.40
C PRO A 191 -6.80 13.02 11.29
N LEU A 192 -6.11 13.33 12.39
CA LEU A 192 -5.02 14.31 12.40
C LEU A 192 -3.89 13.95 11.40
N PHE A 193 -3.50 12.67 11.36
CA PHE A 193 -2.44 12.17 10.48
C PHE A 193 -2.91 12.09 9.04
N GLN A 194 -4.16 11.65 8.81
CA GLN A 194 -4.77 11.65 7.47
C GLN A 194 -4.79 13.06 6.86
N ASN A 195 -5.20 14.07 7.64
CA ASN A 195 -5.24 15.47 7.19
C ASN A 195 -3.83 15.98 6.80
N CYS A 196 -2.81 15.60 7.57
CA CYS A 196 -1.43 15.96 7.24
C CYS A 196 -0.95 15.29 5.94
N ILE A 197 -1.33 14.04 5.70
CA ILE A 197 -1.08 13.34 4.43
C ILE A 197 -1.75 14.10 3.29
N TYR A 198 -3.06 14.32 3.36
CA TYR A 198 -3.83 14.96 2.28
C TYR A 198 -3.31 16.36 1.94
N TYR A 199 -2.92 17.14 2.94
CA TYR A 199 -2.27 18.43 2.72
C TYR A 199 -0.98 18.30 1.90
N LYS A 200 -0.17 17.27 2.17
CA LYS A 200 1.10 17.05 1.46
C LYS A 200 0.93 16.43 0.06
N LEU A 201 -0.14 15.68 -0.16
CA LEU A 201 -0.43 15.02 -1.43
C LEU A 201 -0.52 16.00 -2.61
N LYS A 202 -1.02 17.22 -2.39
CA LYS A 202 -1.15 18.27 -3.43
C LYS A 202 0.12 18.52 -4.26
N ALA A 203 1.28 18.40 -3.62
CA ALA A 203 2.57 18.72 -4.24
C ALA A 203 3.44 17.48 -4.52
N SER A 204 2.85 16.27 -4.43
CA SER A 204 3.61 15.01 -4.55
C SER A 204 2.94 14.08 -5.55
N GLN A 205 3.72 13.17 -6.14
CA GLN A 205 3.16 12.03 -6.87
C GLN A 205 2.85 10.91 -5.89
N PHE A 206 1.70 10.26 -6.06
CA PHE A 206 1.29 9.21 -5.14
C PHE A 206 0.31 8.22 -5.74
N LEU A 207 0.31 7.04 -5.13
CA LEU A 207 -0.79 6.08 -5.19
C LEU A 207 -1.13 5.69 -3.75
N PHE A 208 -2.41 5.67 -3.40
CA PHE A 208 -2.80 5.11 -2.11
C PHE A 208 -4.04 4.24 -2.17
N ALA A 209 -4.21 3.35 -1.20
CA ALA A 209 -5.41 2.55 -1.03
C ALA A 209 -6.22 3.02 0.18
N VAL A 210 -7.53 3.18 0.00
CA VAL A 210 -8.47 3.63 1.06
C VAL A 210 -9.82 2.95 0.92
N GLU A 211 -10.60 2.87 2.00
CA GLU A 211 -11.92 2.25 2.00
C GLU A 211 -13.04 3.11 1.42
N GLN A 212 -13.04 4.41 1.75
CA GLN A 212 -14.18 5.30 1.49
C GLN A 212 -13.77 6.61 0.81
N PHE A 213 -14.73 7.16 0.06
CA PHE A 213 -14.58 8.34 -0.79
C PHE A 213 -14.69 9.69 -0.05
N ASN A 214 -15.43 9.74 1.06
CA ASN A 214 -16.05 10.96 1.60
C ASN A 214 -15.08 12.07 2.08
N SER A 215 -13.76 11.84 2.04
CA SER A 215 -12.74 12.79 2.49
C SER A 215 -11.60 12.98 1.50
N LEU A 216 -11.72 12.46 0.28
CA LEU A 216 -10.67 12.60 -0.72
C LEU A 216 -10.72 13.98 -1.40
N PRO A 217 -9.57 14.65 -1.59
CA PRO A 217 -9.51 15.88 -2.38
C PRO A 217 -9.88 15.67 -3.85
N ASP A 218 -10.48 16.68 -4.48
CA ASP A 218 -10.96 16.62 -5.88
C ASP A 218 -9.87 16.39 -6.94
N PHE A 219 -8.61 16.66 -6.61
CA PHE A 219 -7.48 16.43 -7.51
C PHE A 219 -7.03 14.96 -7.54
N VAL A 220 -7.57 14.12 -6.66
CA VAL A 220 -7.22 12.70 -6.58
C VAL A 220 -8.07 11.93 -7.58
N GLU A 221 -7.40 11.29 -8.53
CA GLU A 221 -8.08 10.38 -9.44
C GLU A 221 -8.46 9.09 -8.71
N LEU A 222 -9.70 8.64 -8.90
CA LEU A 222 -10.21 7.44 -8.26
C LEU A 222 -10.07 6.23 -9.18
N VAL A 223 -9.50 5.17 -8.63
CA VAL A 223 -9.45 3.86 -9.26
C VAL A 223 -10.27 2.90 -8.42
N SER A 224 -11.51 2.66 -8.85
CA SER A 224 -12.36 1.67 -8.20
C SER A 224 -11.86 0.27 -8.53
N ILE A 225 -11.80 -0.61 -7.52
CA ILE A 225 -11.52 -2.04 -7.76
C ILE A 225 -12.78 -2.90 -7.95
N TYR A 226 -13.92 -2.25 -8.13
CA TYR A 226 -15.17 -2.89 -8.52
C TYR A 226 -15.10 -3.40 -9.95
N ASP A 227 -15.73 -4.55 -10.22
CA ASP A 227 -15.83 -5.17 -11.56
C ASP A 227 -14.51 -5.44 -12.29
N ILE A 228 -13.37 -5.46 -11.58
CA ILE A 228 -12.07 -5.78 -12.18
C ILE A 228 -11.96 -7.27 -12.49
N CYS A 229 -12.48 -8.15 -11.63
CA CYS A 229 -12.32 -9.59 -11.75
C CYS A 229 -13.63 -10.30 -12.05
N GLN A 230 -13.58 -11.24 -12.99
CA GLN A 230 -14.69 -12.14 -13.27
C GLN A 230 -14.42 -13.52 -12.65
N SER A 231 -15.47 -14.12 -12.10
CA SER A 231 -15.42 -15.48 -11.56
C SER A 231 -15.25 -16.50 -12.68
N LYS A 232 -14.50 -17.58 -12.41
CA LYS A 232 -14.48 -18.76 -13.30
C LYS A 232 -15.79 -19.55 -13.30
N PHE A 233 -16.67 -19.25 -12.35
CA PHE A 233 -17.93 -19.94 -12.10
C PHE A 233 -19.09 -18.93 -12.08
N PRO A 234 -19.30 -18.17 -13.17
CA PRO A 234 -20.28 -17.09 -13.18
C PRO A 234 -21.70 -17.59 -12.92
N ASP A 235 -22.01 -18.81 -13.36
CA ASP A 235 -23.34 -19.42 -13.28
C ASP A 235 -23.56 -20.27 -12.02
N GLN A 236 -22.58 -20.36 -11.12
CA GLN A 236 -22.70 -21.14 -9.90
C GLN A 236 -23.35 -20.33 -8.77
N GLU A 237 -24.21 -20.99 -8.01
CA GLU A 237 -24.88 -20.44 -6.83
C GLU A 237 -24.63 -21.32 -5.61
N LEU A 238 -24.18 -20.70 -4.52
CA LEU A 238 -23.99 -21.37 -3.24
C LEU A 238 -25.22 -21.15 -2.37
N LEU A 239 -25.98 -22.21 -2.11
CA LEU A 239 -27.10 -22.18 -1.16
C LEU A 239 -26.60 -22.34 0.27
N ILE A 240 -26.80 -21.30 1.07
CA ILE A 240 -26.33 -21.19 2.46
C ILE A 240 -27.54 -21.24 3.38
N ASN A 241 -27.57 -22.21 4.28
CA ASN A 241 -28.58 -22.27 5.34
C ASN A 241 -28.05 -21.52 6.56
N LEU A 242 -28.78 -20.50 7.01
CA LEU A 242 -28.47 -19.73 8.21
C LEU A 242 -29.03 -20.41 9.47
N GLU A 243 -28.52 -20.04 10.64
CA GLU A 243 -28.95 -20.62 11.93
C GLU A 243 -30.45 -20.40 12.22
N ASN A 244 -31.02 -19.31 11.73
CA ASN A 244 -32.44 -18.99 11.86
C ASN A 244 -33.35 -19.77 10.87
N GLY A 245 -32.79 -20.72 10.10
CA GLY A 245 -33.50 -21.50 9.10
C GLY A 245 -33.70 -20.78 7.75
N ASN A 246 -33.33 -19.50 7.63
CA ASN A 246 -33.38 -18.79 6.36
C ASN A 246 -32.30 -19.31 5.40
N LYS A 247 -32.59 -19.23 4.11
CA LYS A 247 -31.66 -19.61 3.05
C LYS A 247 -31.20 -18.37 2.29
N ILE A 248 -29.90 -18.25 2.06
CA ILE A 248 -29.29 -17.23 1.20
C ILE A 248 -28.66 -17.93 0.01
N SER A 249 -28.96 -17.46 -1.21
CA SER A 249 -28.18 -17.83 -2.40
C SER A 249 -27.05 -16.82 -2.58
N LEU A 250 -25.81 -17.30 -2.60
CA LEU A 250 -24.62 -16.51 -2.85
C LEU A 250 -24.05 -16.88 -4.22
N SER A 251 -24.17 -15.97 -5.18
CA SER A 251 -23.53 -16.06 -6.51
C SER A 251 -22.31 -15.16 -6.62
N SER A 252 -21.52 -15.35 -7.68
CA SER A 252 -20.36 -14.51 -7.99
C SER A 252 -20.70 -13.02 -8.13
N LYS A 253 -21.95 -12.66 -8.49
CA LYS A 253 -22.43 -11.27 -8.61
C LYS A 253 -22.35 -10.51 -7.29
N TYR A 254 -22.53 -11.18 -6.15
CA TYR A 254 -22.42 -10.56 -4.83
C TYR A 254 -20.97 -10.20 -4.47
N CYS A 255 -19.98 -10.75 -5.19
CA CYS A 255 -18.58 -10.38 -5.01
C CYS A 255 -18.22 -9.05 -5.66
N GLY A 256 -19.11 -8.42 -6.44
CA GLY A 256 -18.90 -7.09 -7.05
C GLY A 256 -17.63 -6.97 -7.91
N GLY A 257 -17.16 -8.10 -8.46
CA GLY A 257 -15.89 -8.19 -9.18
C GLY A 257 -14.64 -7.88 -8.37
N TYR A 258 -14.71 -7.81 -7.04
CA TYR A 258 -13.56 -7.60 -6.17
C TYR A 258 -12.64 -8.83 -6.19
N SER A 259 -11.36 -8.63 -6.51
CA SER A 259 -10.42 -9.73 -6.75
C SER A 259 -10.31 -10.73 -5.60
N SER A 260 -10.33 -10.25 -4.35
CA SER A 260 -10.27 -11.12 -3.16
C SER A 260 -11.56 -11.93 -2.98
N PHE A 261 -12.73 -11.30 -3.14
CA PHE A 261 -14.01 -11.96 -2.94
C PHE A 261 -14.29 -12.97 -4.05
N VAL A 262 -14.02 -12.59 -5.31
CA VAL A 262 -14.11 -13.49 -6.46
C VAL A 262 -13.17 -14.69 -6.29
N TYR A 263 -11.94 -14.47 -5.83
CA TYR A 263 -11.02 -15.57 -5.54
C TYR A 263 -11.57 -16.53 -4.48
N GLN A 264 -12.05 -15.99 -3.35
CA GLN A 264 -12.60 -16.81 -2.28
C GLN A 264 -13.82 -17.61 -2.75
N PHE A 265 -14.72 -16.99 -3.50
CA PHE A 265 -15.87 -17.65 -4.12
C PHE A 265 -15.43 -18.80 -5.03
N ASP A 266 -14.51 -18.54 -5.97
CA ASP A 266 -13.99 -19.56 -6.89
C ASP A 266 -13.34 -20.73 -6.15
N GLN A 267 -12.59 -20.46 -5.08
CA GLN A 267 -11.99 -21.49 -4.24
C GLN A 267 -13.03 -22.33 -3.50
N ILE A 268 -14.12 -21.72 -3.04
CA ILE A 268 -15.22 -22.45 -2.38
C ILE A 268 -15.92 -23.37 -3.38
N VAL A 269 -16.27 -22.86 -4.57
CA VAL A 269 -16.94 -23.63 -5.63
C VAL A 269 -16.06 -24.81 -6.08
N LEU A 270 -14.77 -24.59 -6.30
CA LEU A 270 -13.82 -25.66 -6.62
C LEU A 270 -13.82 -26.73 -5.53
N GLN A 271 -13.68 -26.33 -4.27
CA GLN A 271 -13.65 -27.28 -3.16
C GLN A 271 -14.96 -28.05 -2.97
N LEU A 272 -16.11 -27.47 -3.31
CA LEU A 272 -17.39 -28.18 -3.25
C LEU A 272 -17.57 -29.14 -4.42
N SER A 273 -17.25 -28.73 -5.64
CA SER A 273 -17.33 -29.59 -6.84
C SER A 273 -16.36 -30.78 -6.81
N GLU A 274 -15.17 -30.63 -6.21
CA GLU A 274 -14.25 -31.75 -5.97
C GLU A 274 -14.82 -32.75 -4.95
N LYS A 275 -15.64 -32.29 -3.99
CA LYS A 275 -16.24 -33.17 -2.96
C LYS A 275 -17.40 -33.98 -3.48
N GLU A 276 -18.21 -33.44 -4.38
CA GLU A 276 -19.31 -34.19 -5.02
C GLU A 276 -18.77 -35.44 -5.74
N LYS A 277 -17.50 -35.40 -6.15
CA LYS A 277 -16.80 -36.53 -6.77
C LYS A 277 -16.21 -37.54 -5.77
N MET A 278 -16.07 -37.21 -4.48
CA MET A 278 -15.46 -38.07 -3.46
C MET A 278 -16.50 -38.78 -2.58
N SER A 279 -16.39 -40.11 -2.43
CA SER A 279 -17.33 -40.92 -1.63
C SER A 279 -17.30 -40.60 -0.12
N LYS A 280 -18.39 -40.96 0.58
CA LYS A 280 -18.70 -40.69 2.01
C LYS A 280 -17.66 -41.26 2.99
N THR A 281 -16.47 -40.69 3.05
CA THR A 281 -15.41 -41.03 4.02
C THR A 281 -15.30 -39.95 5.11
N LYS A 282 -14.71 -40.26 6.28
CA LYS A 282 -14.46 -39.26 7.36
C LYS A 282 -13.73 -37.99 6.89
N ARG A 283 -12.89 -38.10 5.85
CA ARG A 283 -12.23 -36.96 5.19
C ARG A 283 -13.24 -35.99 4.57
N HIS A 284 -14.37 -36.49 4.09
CA HIS A 284 -15.46 -35.69 3.51
C HIS A 284 -16.03 -34.70 4.53
N GLN A 285 -16.36 -35.17 5.75
CA GLN A 285 -16.98 -34.32 6.78
C GLN A 285 -16.06 -33.18 7.23
N LYS A 286 -14.76 -33.45 7.45
CA LYS A 286 -13.78 -32.40 7.80
C LYS A 286 -13.64 -31.35 6.69
N SER A 287 -13.68 -31.80 5.43
CA SER A 287 -13.56 -30.91 4.27
C SER A 287 -14.81 -30.03 4.08
N VAL A 288 -16.02 -30.58 4.31
CA VAL A 288 -17.29 -29.82 4.31
C VAL A 288 -17.25 -28.71 5.36
N LEU A 289 -16.88 -29.03 6.60
CA LEU A 289 -16.74 -28.03 7.67
C LEU A 289 -15.78 -26.90 7.30
N ALA A 290 -14.64 -27.22 6.66
CA ALA A 290 -13.69 -26.22 6.21
C ALA A 290 -14.25 -25.30 5.11
N ALA A 291 -15.06 -25.81 4.17
CA ALA A 291 -15.70 -24.96 3.15
C ALA A 291 -16.80 -24.09 3.75
N ASN A 292 -17.61 -24.61 4.68
CA ASN A 292 -18.63 -23.82 5.36
C ASN A 292 -18.00 -22.66 6.13
N SER A 293 -16.91 -22.90 6.84
CA SER A 293 -16.16 -21.84 7.52
C SER A 293 -15.66 -20.76 6.53
N LYS A 294 -15.22 -21.14 5.33
CA LYS A 294 -14.82 -20.17 4.28
C LYS A 294 -16.01 -19.37 3.75
N VAL A 295 -17.16 -20.01 3.56
CA VAL A 295 -18.41 -19.35 3.15
C VAL A 295 -18.84 -18.32 4.18
N GLU A 296 -18.84 -18.68 5.47
CA GLU A 296 -19.16 -17.77 6.56
C GLU A 296 -18.20 -16.57 6.62
N ASN A 297 -16.90 -16.81 6.42
CA ASN A 297 -15.91 -15.73 6.35
C ASN A 297 -16.19 -14.79 5.18
N LEU A 298 -16.44 -15.33 3.98
CA LEU A 298 -16.77 -14.53 2.80
C LEU A 298 -18.06 -13.72 3.02
N LEU A 299 -19.09 -14.30 3.63
CA LEU A 299 -20.33 -13.58 3.96
C LEU A 299 -20.08 -12.43 4.95
N ARG A 300 -19.24 -12.64 5.97
CA ARG A 300 -18.88 -11.57 6.92
C ARG A 300 -18.10 -10.45 6.23
N GLU A 301 -17.28 -10.76 5.24
CA GLU A 301 -16.53 -9.75 4.47
C GLU A 301 -17.44 -8.95 3.53
N ILE A 302 -18.35 -9.62 2.81
CA ILE A 302 -19.28 -8.97 1.87
C ILE A 302 -20.38 -8.20 2.62
N PHE A 303 -20.89 -8.76 3.71
CA PHE A 303 -22.01 -8.22 4.49
C PHE A 303 -21.63 -8.02 5.97
N PRO A 304 -20.73 -7.08 6.30
CA PRO A 304 -20.24 -6.90 7.67
C PRO A 304 -21.32 -6.55 8.70
N SER A 305 -22.48 -6.03 8.26
CA SER A 305 -23.62 -5.71 9.11
C SER A 305 -24.56 -6.89 9.39
N LYS A 306 -24.43 -8.00 8.66
CA LYS A 306 -25.27 -9.19 8.84
C LYS A 306 -24.44 -10.26 9.52
N LYS A 307 -24.72 -10.55 10.79
CA LYS A 307 -24.17 -11.74 11.44
C LYS A 307 -24.77 -12.97 10.74
N PRO A 308 -23.95 -13.85 10.11
CA PRO A 308 -24.43 -15.10 9.53
C PRO A 308 -24.91 -16.06 10.61
#